data_AF-A0A9P4I229-F1
#
_entry.id   AF-A0A9P4I229-F1
#
_cell.length_a   1.000
_cell.length_b   1.000
_cell.length_c   1.000
_cell.angle_alpha   90.00
_cell.angle_beta   90.00
_cell.angle_gamma   90.00
#
_symmetry.space_group_name_H-M   'P 1'
#
loop_
_entity.id
_entity.type
_entity.pdbx_description
1 polymer ?
#
loop_
_entity_poly.entity_id
_entity_poly.type
_entity_poly.pdbx_seq_one_letter_code
_entity_poly.pdbx_strand_id
1 'polypeptide(L)'
;MAHYSTLDEDENRLPEGMTRVGYDADTGRYTYQDSDGSYWEGPSGARYGRLERVEDGGQDAGPHDALLEAQEQRAIKASNKRAWQYMLPFFLIIIVFLLMLFRFLNSSPGGTAPIRCPQDSYSYAIKGGDTCWSIAHLHELSDPQLLRDANPGLDCDNLAIGKEICIPDPNE
;
A
#
# COMPACT_ATOMS: atom_id res chain seq x y z
N MET A 1 22.08 34.81 35.79
CA MET A 1 22.41 33.41 36.11
C MET A 1 21.49 33.01 37.25
N ALA A 2 20.55 32.11 36.99
CA ALA A 2 19.61 31.65 38.02
C ALA A 2 20.41 30.80 39.02
N HIS A 3 20.48 31.27 40.26
CA HIS A 3 20.93 30.46 41.37
C HIS A 3 19.81 29.44 41.62
N TYR A 4 19.90 28.26 41.00
CA TYR A 4 19.12 27.11 41.46
C TYR A 4 19.60 26.82 42.87
N SER A 5 18.75 27.09 43.86
CA SER A 5 19.05 26.69 45.22
C SER A 5 18.92 25.17 45.24
N THR A 6 20.00 24.48 45.60
CA THR A 6 20.01 23.02 45.86
C THR A 6 19.08 22.62 47.01
N LEU A 7 18.33 23.56 47.58
CA LEU A 7 17.29 23.37 48.59
C LEU A 7 15.89 23.17 47.98
N ASP A 8 15.75 23.29 46.65
CA ASP A 8 14.49 23.07 45.93
C ASP A 8 14.38 21.67 45.28
N GLU A 9 15.41 20.84 45.39
CA GLU A 9 15.37 19.46 44.90
C GLU A 9 14.43 18.63 45.79
N ASP A 10 13.50 17.90 45.17
CA ASP A 10 12.42 17.19 45.86
C ASP A 10 12.96 16.16 46.87
N GLU A 11 14.19 15.67 46.66
CA GLU A 11 14.95 14.82 47.57
C GLU A 11 15.15 15.42 48.97
N ASN A 12 15.17 16.76 49.12
CA ASN A 12 15.34 17.42 50.41
C ASN A 12 14.01 17.69 51.14
N ARG A 13 12.87 17.42 50.50
CA ARG A 13 11.52 17.68 51.04
C ARG A 13 10.77 16.42 51.42
N LEU A 14 11.21 15.28 50.89
CA LEU A 14 10.57 13.99 51.07
C LEU A 14 11.26 13.20 52.19
N PRO A 15 10.54 12.28 52.85
CA PRO A 15 11.17 11.32 53.74
C PRO A 15 12.30 10.54 53.04
N GLU A 16 13.32 10.13 53.78
CA GLU A 16 14.44 9.35 53.23
C GLU A 16 13.93 8.09 52.51
N GLY A 17 14.40 7.86 51.28
CA GLY A 17 14.03 6.70 50.46
C GLY A 17 12.80 6.89 49.58
N MET A 18 12.10 8.03 49.67
CA MET A 18 10.92 8.32 48.86
C MET A 18 11.25 9.24 47.67
N THR A 19 10.73 8.90 46.50
CA THR A 19 10.92 9.67 45.26
C THR A 19 9.59 10.04 44.62
N ARG A 20 9.52 11.20 43.97
CA ARG A 20 8.33 11.60 43.22
C ARG A 20 8.31 10.91 41.85
N VAL A 21 7.21 10.23 41.54
CA VAL A 21 7.05 9.43 40.31
C VAL A 21 5.92 9.94 39.39
N GLY A 22 5.05 10.83 39.88
CA GLY A 22 3.93 11.32 39.09
C GLY A 22 3.39 12.69 39.53
N TYR A 23 2.69 13.34 38.61
CA TYR A 23 1.89 14.53 38.84
C TYR A 23 0.60 14.44 38.02
N ASP A 24 -0.54 14.50 38.69
CA ASP A 24 -1.86 14.67 38.09
C ASP A 24 -2.16 16.17 37.98
N ALA A 25 -2.25 16.65 36.73
CA ALA A 25 -2.49 18.05 36.43
C ALA A 25 -3.93 18.50 36.69
N ASP A 26 -4.90 17.56 36.65
CA ASP A 26 -6.32 17.88 36.85
C ASP A 26 -6.63 18.07 38.34
N THR A 27 -6.06 17.21 39.20
CA THR A 27 -6.25 17.30 40.66
C THR A 27 -5.11 18.03 41.40
N GLY A 28 -4.04 18.40 40.68
CA GLY A 28 -2.85 19.04 41.25
C GLY A 28 -2.16 18.15 42.29
N ARG A 29 -2.21 16.83 42.11
CA ARG A 29 -1.75 15.83 43.08
C ARG A 29 -0.41 15.25 42.65
N TYR A 30 0.46 15.01 43.62
CA TYR A 30 1.74 14.33 43.40
C TYR A 30 1.70 12.89 43.91
N THR A 31 2.29 12.00 43.13
CA THR A 31 2.47 10.58 43.46
C THR A 31 3.93 10.30 43.77
N TYR A 32 4.16 9.53 44.82
CA TYR A 32 5.47 9.18 45.33
C TYR A 32 5.60 7.66 45.44
N GLN A 33 6.82 7.18 45.28
CA GLN A 33 7.19 5.78 45.48
C GLN A 33 8.25 5.70 46.58
N ASP A 34 8.01 4.85 47.56
CA ASP A 34 8.97 4.53 48.62
C ASP A 34 9.91 3.39 48.17
N SER A 35 11.01 3.22 48.88
CA SER A 35 12.04 2.20 48.71
C SER A 35 11.52 0.75 48.76
N ASP A 36 10.40 0.51 49.43
CA ASP A 36 9.70 -0.79 49.46
C ASP A 36 8.79 -1.02 48.22
N GLY A 37 8.70 -0.03 47.33
CA GLY A 37 7.87 -0.03 46.14
C GLY A 37 6.44 0.45 46.36
N SER A 38 6.06 0.81 47.59
CA SER A 38 4.72 1.31 47.90
C SER A 38 4.45 2.70 47.33
N TYR A 39 3.21 2.94 46.91
CA TYR A 39 2.79 4.22 46.37
C TYR A 39 2.09 5.09 47.42
N TRP A 40 2.35 6.38 47.35
CA TRP A 40 1.84 7.37 48.28
C TRP A 40 1.39 8.63 47.54
N GLU A 41 0.36 9.29 48.04
CA GLU A 41 -0.22 10.48 47.44
C GLU A 41 -0.35 11.63 48.44
N GLY A 42 -0.12 12.85 47.95
CA GLY A 42 -0.36 14.07 48.70
C GLY A 42 -1.81 14.57 48.60
N PRO A 43 -2.21 15.56 49.43
CA PRO A 43 -3.51 16.21 49.30
C PRO A 43 -3.65 16.95 47.96
N SER A 44 -4.87 16.98 47.41
CA SER A 44 -5.16 17.66 46.14
C SER A 44 -4.82 19.15 46.20
N GLY A 45 -4.04 19.61 45.21
CA GLY A 45 -3.60 21.00 45.08
C GLY A 45 -2.59 21.47 46.14
N ALA A 46 -2.11 20.59 47.02
CA ALA A 46 -1.18 20.94 48.08
C ALA A 46 0.26 20.62 47.70
N ARG A 47 1.17 21.59 47.88
CA ARG A 47 2.63 21.39 47.74
C ARG A 47 3.26 20.70 48.95
N TYR A 48 2.58 20.71 50.10
CA TYR A 48 3.05 20.14 51.37
C TYR A 48 1.87 19.51 52.11
N GLY A 49 2.10 18.43 52.85
CA GLY A 49 1.05 17.78 53.63
C GLY A 49 1.44 16.37 54.06
N ARG A 50 0.51 15.70 54.73
CA ARG A 50 0.64 14.27 55.05
C ARG A 50 0.42 13.46 53.77
N LEU A 51 1.32 12.50 53.52
CA LEU A 51 1.14 11.53 52.44
C LEU A 51 0.25 10.39 52.92
N GLU A 52 -0.68 9.98 52.07
CA GLU A 52 -1.60 8.87 52.29
C GLU A 52 -1.19 7.70 51.41
N ARG A 53 -1.20 6.48 51.97
CA ARG A 53 -0.82 5.28 51.23
C ARG A 53 -1.88 5.02 50.17
N VAL A 54 -1.45 4.92 48.93
CA VAL A 54 -2.30 4.41 47.87
C VAL A 54 -2.38 2.90 48.12
N GLU A 55 -3.47 2.46 48.74
CA GLU A 55 -3.75 1.03 48.79
C GLU A 55 -3.81 0.54 47.34
N ASP A 56 -3.18 -0.62 47.05
CA ASP A 56 -3.32 -1.32 45.78
C ASP A 56 -4.79 -1.76 45.64
N GLY A 57 -5.67 -0.80 45.39
CA GLY A 57 -7.02 -1.00 44.95
C GLY A 57 -6.88 -1.61 43.58
N GLY A 58 -6.82 -2.95 43.54
CA GLY A 58 -7.05 -3.69 42.31
C GLY A 58 -8.22 -3.04 41.60
N GLN A 59 -8.07 -2.80 40.30
CA GLN A 59 -9.14 -2.32 39.43
C GLN A 59 -10.36 -3.25 39.54
N ASP A 60 -11.17 -3.07 40.57
CA ASP A 60 -12.56 -3.44 40.58
C ASP A 60 -13.28 -2.25 39.96
N ALA A 61 -13.13 -2.13 38.63
CA ALA A 61 -14.00 -1.30 37.82
C ALA A 61 -15.43 -1.64 38.24
N GLY A 62 -16.13 -0.68 38.83
CA GLY A 62 -17.45 -0.93 39.37
C GLY A 62 -18.38 -1.44 38.26
N PRO A 63 -19.49 -2.11 38.61
CA PRO A 63 -20.45 -2.61 37.61
C PRO A 63 -20.94 -1.52 36.63
N HIS A 64 -20.87 -0.25 37.04
CA HIS A 64 -21.18 0.91 36.21
C HIS A 64 -20.09 1.21 35.18
N ASP A 65 -18.82 1.16 35.56
CA ASP A 65 -17.68 1.47 34.67
C ASP A 65 -17.51 0.39 33.61
N ALA A 66 -17.66 -0.88 33.98
CA ALA A 66 -17.66 -1.99 33.03
C ALA A 66 -18.83 -1.90 32.02
N LEU A 67 -19.98 -1.35 32.44
CA LEU A 67 -21.13 -1.16 31.55
C LEU A 67 -20.89 0.00 30.57
N LEU A 68 -20.29 1.09 31.04
CA LEU A 68 -19.92 2.24 30.21
C LEU A 68 -18.89 1.82 29.15
N GLU A 69 -17.83 1.11 29.54
CA GLU A 69 -16.84 0.58 28.60
C GLU A 69 -17.46 -0.38 27.58
N ALA A 70 -18.35 -1.28 28.02
CA ALA A 70 -19.04 -2.21 27.12
C ALA A 70 -19.98 -1.48 26.15
N GLN A 71 -20.62 -0.39 26.57
CA GLN A 71 -21.46 0.45 25.71
C GLN A 71 -20.62 1.23 24.70
N GLU A 72 -19.51 1.82 25.14
CA GLU A 72 -18.58 2.54 24.26
C GLU A 72 -17.96 1.61 23.21
N GLN A 73 -17.50 0.42 23.62
CA GLN A 73 -16.97 -0.57 22.69
C GLN A 73 -18.02 -1.03 21.67
N ARG A 74 -19.28 -1.19 22.09
CA ARG A 74 -20.39 -1.52 21.19
C ARG A 74 -20.68 -0.37 20.22
N ALA A 75 -20.65 0.88 20.69
CA ALA A 75 -20.86 2.07 19.86
C ALA A 75 -19.76 2.24 18.82
N ILE A 76 -18.49 2.05 19.20
CA ILE A 76 -17.34 2.10 18.29
C ILE A 76 -17.42 0.98 17.24
N LYS A 77 -17.72 -0.26 17.65
CA LYS A 77 -17.88 -1.40 16.73
C LYS A 77 -19.06 -1.18 15.77
N ALA A 78 -20.18 -0.65 16.25
CA ALA A 78 -21.34 -0.33 15.42
C ALA A 78 -21.06 0.81 14.43
N SER A 79 -20.32 1.84 14.86
CA SER A 79 -19.87 2.95 14.01
C SER A 79 -18.96 2.44 12.89
N ASN A 80 -17.97 1.63 13.22
CA ASN A 80 -17.04 1.05 12.25
C ASN A 80 -17.76 0.17 11.21
N LYS A 81 -18.81 -0.57 11.62
CA LYS A 81 -19.64 -1.37 10.70
C LYS A 81 -20.35 -0.51 9.66
N ARG A 82 -20.86 0.68 10.05
CA ARG A 82 -21.53 1.62 9.13
C ARG A 82 -20.53 2.28 8.19
N ALA A 83 -19.32 2.62 8.67
CA ALA A 83 -18.26 3.13 7.81
C ALA A 83 -17.83 2.09 6.76
N TRP A 84 -17.67 0.82 7.16
CA TRP A 84 -17.36 -0.27 6.24
C TRP A 84 -18.43 -0.51 5.18
N GLN A 85 -19.71 -0.28 5.50
CA GLN A 85 -20.80 -0.41 4.54
C GLN A 85 -20.68 0.57 3.37
N TYR A 86 -20.14 1.77 3.61
CA TYR A 86 -19.86 2.73 2.54
C TYR A 86 -18.48 2.56 1.93
N MET A 87 -17.47 2.09 2.68
CA MET A 87 -16.12 1.87 2.16
C MET A 87 -16.03 0.67 1.21
N LEU A 88 -16.78 -0.41 1.48
CA LEU A 88 -16.77 -1.65 0.67
C LEU A 88 -17.09 -1.42 -0.83
N PRO A 89 -18.16 -0.69 -1.24
CA PRO A 89 -18.46 -0.49 -2.66
C PRO A 89 -17.35 0.29 -3.41
N PHE A 90 -16.67 1.25 -2.78
CA PHE A 90 -15.55 1.96 -3.42
C PHE A 90 -14.36 1.02 -3.66
N PHE A 91 -14.01 0.18 -2.68
CA PHE A 91 -12.95 -0.81 -2.87
C PHE A 91 -13.29 -1.85 -3.94
N LEU A 92 -14.54 -2.31 -4.02
CA LEU A 92 -14.97 -3.24 -5.07
C LEU A 92 -14.86 -2.61 -6.47
N ILE A 93 -15.25 -1.35 -6.62
CA ILE A 93 -15.11 -0.63 -7.89
C ILE A 93 -13.62 -0.49 -8.26
N ILE A 94 -12.76 -0.11 -7.31
CA ILE A 94 -11.31 0.00 -7.54
C ILE A 94 -10.71 -1.34 -7.94
N ILE A 95 -11.07 -2.43 -7.25
CA ILE A 95 -10.57 -3.78 -7.59
C ILE A 95 -11.03 -4.21 -8.98
N VAL A 96 -12.30 -4.02 -9.33
CA VAL A 96 -12.82 -4.35 -10.68
C VAL A 96 -12.11 -3.52 -11.75
N PHE A 97 -11.90 -2.23 -11.50
CA PHE A 97 -11.16 -1.34 -12.40
C PHE A 97 -9.71 -1.78 -12.57
N LEU A 98 -9.00 -2.09 -11.47
CA LEU A 98 -7.63 -2.59 -11.50
C LEU A 98 -7.54 -3.94 -12.23
N LEU A 99 -8.51 -4.83 -12.05
CA LEU A 99 -8.57 -6.11 -12.77
C LEU A 99 -8.84 -5.91 -14.27
N MET A 100 -9.70 -4.97 -14.66
CA MET A 100 -9.91 -4.59 -16.06
C MET A 100 -8.67 -3.95 -16.67
N LEU A 101 -8.01 -3.05 -15.94
CA LEU A 101 -6.79 -2.38 -16.37
C LEU A 101 -5.65 -3.39 -16.50
N PHE A 102 -5.49 -4.31 -15.54
CA PHE A 102 -4.50 -5.38 -15.61
C PHE A 102 -4.78 -6.33 -16.78
N ARG A 103 -6.05 -6.71 -17.00
CA ARG A 103 -6.49 -7.45 -18.18
C ARG A 103 -6.16 -6.70 -19.46
N PHE A 104 -6.39 -5.40 -19.51
CA PHE A 104 -6.12 -4.56 -20.67
C PHE A 104 -4.62 -4.41 -20.95
N LEU A 105 -3.80 -4.17 -19.92
CA LEU A 105 -2.34 -4.07 -20.04
C LEU A 105 -1.69 -5.40 -20.43
N ASN A 106 -2.27 -6.54 -20.01
CA ASN A 106 -1.78 -7.88 -20.35
C ASN A 106 -2.47 -8.52 -21.56
N SER A 107 -3.52 -7.89 -22.10
CA SER A 107 -4.11 -8.31 -23.37
C SER A 107 -3.29 -7.68 -24.48
N SER A 108 -2.14 -8.28 -24.77
CA SER A 108 -1.40 -7.95 -25.98
C SER A 108 -2.33 -8.19 -27.19
N PRO A 109 -2.66 -7.18 -28.02
CA PRO A 109 -3.47 -7.36 -29.23
C PRO A 109 -2.61 -8.01 -30.34
N GLY A 110 -1.84 -9.04 -29.97
CA GLY A 110 -0.81 -9.68 -30.77
C GLY A 110 -1.01 -11.18 -30.88
N GLY A 111 -2.20 -11.69 -30.55
CA GLY A 111 -2.64 -12.98 -31.09
C GLY A 111 -2.85 -12.80 -32.60
N THR A 112 -1.76 -12.80 -33.34
CA THR A 112 -1.76 -12.80 -34.81
C THR A 112 -2.57 -14.01 -35.24
N ALA A 113 -3.80 -13.77 -35.68
CA ALA A 113 -4.46 -14.74 -36.53
C ALA A 113 -3.47 -15.05 -37.67
N PRO A 114 -3.15 -16.33 -37.93
CA PRO A 114 -2.17 -16.67 -38.95
C PRO A 114 -2.60 -16.04 -40.27
N ILE A 115 -1.69 -15.32 -40.93
CA ILE A 115 -2.02 -14.71 -42.22
C ILE A 115 -2.42 -15.83 -43.17
N ARG A 116 -3.59 -15.67 -43.80
CA ARG A 116 -4.06 -16.55 -44.86
C ARG A 116 -3.59 -15.99 -46.19
N CYS A 117 -2.52 -16.58 -46.72
CA CYS A 117 -2.04 -16.25 -48.04
C CYS A 117 -2.93 -16.89 -49.13
N PRO A 118 -3.07 -16.25 -50.31
CA PRO A 118 -3.72 -16.84 -51.48
C PRO A 118 -3.11 -18.18 -51.89
N GLN A 119 -3.81 -18.92 -52.77
CA GLN A 119 -3.19 -20.08 -53.43
C GLN A 119 -1.89 -19.63 -54.10
N ASP A 120 -0.88 -20.50 -54.05
CA ASP A 120 0.42 -20.28 -54.72
C ASP A 120 1.29 -19.19 -54.06
N SER A 121 1.05 -18.98 -52.76
CA SER A 121 1.91 -18.16 -51.89
C SER A 121 1.97 -18.72 -50.46
N TYR A 122 3.04 -18.40 -49.73
CA TYR A 122 3.23 -18.85 -48.34
C TYR A 122 3.59 -17.70 -47.41
N SER A 123 3.34 -17.89 -46.11
CA SER A 123 3.63 -16.88 -45.08
C SER A 123 5.13 -16.86 -44.75
N TYR A 124 5.69 -15.66 -44.67
CA TYR A 124 7.05 -15.39 -44.20
C TYR A 124 7.03 -14.30 -43.14
N ALA A 125 7.69 -14.55 -42.02
CA ALA A 125 7.86 -13.56 -40.96
C ALA A 125 9.13 -12.73 -41.20
N ILE A 126 8.96 -11.41 -41.33
CA ILE A 126 10.04 -10.45 -41.56
C ILE A 126 11.07 -10.54 -40.43
N LYS A 127 12.35 -10.67 -40.78
CA LYS A 127 13.49 -10.73 -39.86
C LYS A 127 14.23 -9.40 -39.80
N GLY A 128 15.02 -9.21 -38.75
CA GLY A 128 15.88 -8.03 -38.63
C GLY A 128 16.92 -7.99 -39.75
N GLY A 129 16.96 -6.89 -40.50
CA GLY A 129 17.86 -6.71 -41.65
C GLY A 129 17.24 -7.06 -43.01
N ASP A 130 15.98 -7.54 -43.02
CA ASP A 130 15.27 -7.77 -44.27
C ASP A 130 14.95 -6.45 -44.98
N THR A 131 15.00 -6.50 -46.30
CA THR A 131 14.50 -5.48 -47.23
C THR A 131 13.60 -6.18 -48.23
N CYS A 132 12.67 -5.46 -48.88
CA CYS A 132 11.86 -6.07 -49.94
C CYS A 132 12.72 -6.69 -51.05
N TRP A 133 13.86 -6.07 -51.37
CA TRP A 133 14.81 -6.59 -52.35
C TRP A 133 15.48 -7.89 -51.88
N SER A 134 15.97 -7.94 -50.64
CA SER A 134 16.64 -9.14 -50.11
C SER A 134 15.67 -10.31 -49.93
N ILE A 135 14.43 -10.03 -49.51
CA ILE A 135 13.37 -11.05 -49.42
C ILE A 135 13.06 -11.57 -50.83
N ALA A 136 12.76 -10.68 -51.79
CA ALA A 136 12.46 -11.08 -53.15
C ALA A 136 13.57 -11.93 -53.78
N HIS A 137 14.82 -11.50 -53.61
CA HIS A 137 15.97 -12.23 -54.14
C HIS A 137 16.18 -13.59 -53.46
N LEU A 138 16.02 -13.67 -52.12
CA LEU A 138 16.13 -14.91 -51.36
C LEU A 138 15.10 -15.96 -51.80
N HIS A 139 13.91 -15.49 -52.19
CA HIS A 139 12.79 -16.33 -52.61
C HIS A 139 12.65 -16.41 -54.14
N GLU A 140 13.72 -16.10 -54.86
CA GLU A 140 13.83 -16.26 -56.32
C GLU A 140 12.75 -15.49 -57.11
N LEU A 141 12.18 -14.42 -56.54
CA LEU A 141 11.29 -13.51 -57.24
C LEU A 141 12.09 -12.69 -58.25
N SER A 142 11.63 -12.69 -59.50
CA SER A 142 12.28 -11.99 -60.61
C SER A 142 12.17 -10.46 -60.52
N ASP A 143 11.10 -9.96 -59.89
CA ASP A 143 10.86 -8.54 -59.65
C ASP A 143 10.40 -8.34 -58.18
N PRO A 144 11.10 -7.49 -57.38
CA PRO A 144 10.64 -7.08 -56.05
C PRO A 144 9.22 -6.49 -56.02
N GLN A 145 8.70 -6.02 -57.15
CA GLN A 145 7.34 -5.51 -57.26
C GLN A 145 6.29 -6.60 -57.03
N LEU A 146 6.56 -7.86 -57.38
CA LEU A 146 5.66 -9.01 -57.12
C LEU A 146 5.39 -9.19 -55.62
N LEU A 147 6.39 -8.92 -54.78
CA LEU A 147 6.23 -8.98 -53.32
C LEU A 147 5.24 -7.91 -52.82
N ARG A 148 5.24 -6.72 -53.45
CA ARG A 148 4.33 -5.63 -53.08
C ARG A 148 2.91 -5.89 -53.58
N ASP A 149 2.78 -6.49 -54.76
CA ASP A 149 1.48 -6.84 -55.35
C ASP A 149 0.78 -7.93 -54.53
N ALA A 150 1.53 -8.90 -54.01
CA ALA A 150 1.03 -9.93 -53.10
C ALA A 150 0.66 -9.42 -51.70
N ASN A 151 1.15 -8.23 -51.31
CA ASN A 151 0.95 -7.65 -49.98
C ASN A 151 0.46 -6.20 -50.07
N PRO A 152 -0.83 -5.97 -50.36
CA PRO A 152 -1.39 -4.63 -50.41
C PRO A 152 -1.12 -3.84 -49.11
N GLY A 153 -0.47 -2.69 -49.25
CA GLY A 153 -0.10 -1.83 -48.12
C GLY A 153 1.22 -2.20 -47.41
N LEU A 154 2.02 -3.10 -47.98
CA LEU A 154 3.40 -3.31 -47.53
C LEU A 154 4.26 -2.09 -47.87
N ASP A 155 4.81 -1.48 -46.82
CA ASP A 155 5.78 -0.40 -46.93
C ASP A 155 7.20 -0.97 -46.85
N CYS A 156 7.92 -0.92 -47.97
CA CYS A 156 9.27 -1.46 -48.08
C CYS A 156 10.34 -0.62 -47.37
N ASP A 157 10.03 0.65 -47.07
CA ASP A 157 10.94 1.53 -46.33
C ASP A 157 10.80 1.34 -44.82
N ASN A 158 9.72 0.69 -44.37
CA ASN A 158 9.40 0.51 -42.96
C ASN A 158 8.87 -0.90 -42.66
N LEU A 159 9.71 -1.90 -42.89
CA LEU A 159 9.39 -3.30 -42.58
C LEU A 159 9.39 -3.55 -41.07
N ALA A 160 8.26 -4.01 -40.53
CA ALA A 160 8.12 -4.36 -39.13
C ALA A 160 8.60 -5.81 -38.88
N ILE A 161 9.61 -5.97 -38.03
CA ILE A 161 10.13 -7.29 -37.63
C ILE A 161 9.02 -8.10 -36.97
N GLY A 162 8.90 -9.37 -37.36
CA GLY A 162 7.88 -10.31 -36.88
C GLY A 162 6.52 -10.16 -37.56
N LYS A 163 6.32 -9.17 -38.43
CA LYS A 163 5.13 -9.10 -39.28
C LYS A 163 5.18 -10.22 -40.32
N GLU A 164 4.10 -10.99 -40.42
CA GLU A 164 3.91 -11.96 -41.49
C GLU A 164 3.54 -11.24 -42.80
N ILE A 165 4.06 -11.73 -43.92
CA ILE A 165 3.74 -11.31 -45.29
C ILE A 165 3.61 -12.55 -46.18
N CYS A 166 2.94 -12.44 -47.32
CA CYS A 166 2.79 -13.50 -48.30
C CYS A 166 3.86 -13.42 -49.38
N ILE A 167 4.53 -14.53 -49.67
CA ILE A 167 5.54 -14.66 -50.72
C ILE A 167 4.98 -15.56 -51.82
N PRO A 168 4.83 -15.05 -53.07
CA PRO A 168 4.43 -15.87 -54.23
C PRO A 168 5.44 -16.97 -54.53
N ASP A 169 4.98 -18.13 -55.03
CA ASP A 169 5.85 -19.15 -55.60
C ASP A 169 6.33 -18.68 -56.99
N PRO A 170 7.65 -18.64 -57.26
CA PRO A 170 8.18 -18.23 -58.57
C PRO A 170 7.94 -19.25 -59.70
N ASN A 171 7.44 -20.45 -59.40
CA ASN A 171 7.30 -21.55 -60.38
C ASN A 171 5.88 -21.77 -60.92
N GLU A 172 4.93 -20.91 -60.57
CA GLU A 172 3.56 -20.91 -61.11
C GLU A 172 3.29 -19.68 -61.99
#